data_AF-A0A951PUD7-F1
#
_entry.id   AF-A0A951PUD7-F1
#
_cell.length_a   1.000
_cell.length_b   1.000
_cell.length_c   1.000
_cell.angle_alpha   90.00
_cell.angle_beta   90.00
_cell.angle_gamma   90.00
#
_symmetry.space_group_name_H-M   'P 1'
#
loop_
_entity.id
_entity.type
_entity.pdbx_description
1 polymer ?
#
loop_
_entity_poly.entity_id
_entity_poly.type
_entity_poly.pdbx_seq_one_letter_code
_entity_poly.pdbx_strand_id
1 'polypeptide(L)' 'MLSESKQVSVKIYLPEDLRARFKSACALQKVSMNQILLDFVEDWTTNNEKPKQPPDSGSGKGKGKGVNE' A
#
# COMPACT_ATOMS: atom_id res chain seq x y z
N MET A 1 20.75 2.72 -11.04
CA MET A 1 20.23 1.34 -10.97
C MET A 1 18.74 1.45 -10.74
N LEU A 2 17.90 1.08 -11.72
CA LEU A 2 16.46 0.95 -11.48
C LEU A 2 16.29 -0.24 -10.54
N SER A 3 15.90 0.01 -9.30
CA SER A 3 15.48 -1.03 -8.38
C SER A 3 14.31 -1.76 -9.01
N GLU A 4 14.54 -2.98 -9.51
CA GLU A 4 13.47 -3.90 -9.90
C GLU A 4 12.59 -4.12 -8.66
N SER A 5 11.45 -3.44 -8.63
CA SER A 5 10.46 -3.61 -7.57
C SER A 5 9.99 -5.05 -7.61
N LYS A 6 10.39 -5.84 -6.60
CA LYS A 6 10.00 -7.24 -6.48
C LYS A 6 8.49 -7.34 -6.36
N GLN A 7 7.84 -7.83 -7.41
CA GLN A 7 6.42 -8.11 -7.40
C GLN A 7 6.13 -9.33 -6.52
N VAL A 8 5.07 -9.24 -5.72
CA VAL A 8 4.57 -10.32 -4.87
C VAL A 8 3.14 -10.65 -5.26
N SER A 9 2.75 -11.92 -5.17
CA SER A 9 1.39 -12.35 -5.47
C SER A 9 0.47 -12.15 -4.28
N VAL A 10 -0.75 -11.67 -4.56
CA VAL A 10 -1.84 -11.60 -3.58
C VAL A 10 -2.89 -12.64 -3.98
N LYS A 11 -3.23 -13.54 -3.05
CA LYS A 11 -4.30 -14.51 -3.24
C LYS A 11 -5.57 -14.00 -2.57
N ILE A 12 -6.66 -14.00 -3.32
CA ILE A 12 -8.00 -13.62 -2.83
C ILE A 12 -8.96 -14.80 -2.93
N TYR A 13 -9.94 -14.80 -2.05
CA TYR A 13 -11.06 -15.75 -2.07
C TYR A 13 -12.31 -15.01 -2.52
N LEU A 14 -12.95 -15.50 -3.57
CA LEU A 14 -14.16 -14.92 -4.12
C LEU A 14 -15.21 -16.03 -4.28
N PRO A 15 -16.51 -15.71 -4.09
CA PRO A 15 -17.59 -16.55 -4.60
C PRO A 15 -17.42 -16.79 -6.10
N GLU A 16 -17.79 -18.00 -6.56
CA GLU A 16 -17.61 -18.39 -7.96
C GLU A 16 -18.32 -17.45 -8.93
N ASP A 17 -19.59 -17.11 -8.64
CA ASP A 17 -20.38 -16.16 -9.44
C ASP A 17 -19.69 -14.80 -9.56
N LEU A 18 -19.17 -14.28 -8.45
CA LEU A 18 -18.49 -12.98 -8.44
C LEU A 18 -17.22 -13.02 -9.27
N ARG A 19 -16.43 -14.09 -9.17
CA ARG A 19 -15.22 -14.28 -9.99
C ARG A 19 -15.58 -14.34 -11.48
N ALA A 20 -16.63 -15.05 -11.84
CA ALA A 20 -17.09 -15.17 -13.23
C ALA A 20 -17.52 -13.80 -13.78
N ARG A 21 -18.36 -13.07 -13.04
CA ARG A 21 -18.79 -11.72 -13.40
C ARG A 21 -17.63 -10.75 -13.54
N PHE A 22 -16.69 -10.77 -12.59
CA PHE A 22 -15.50 -9.93 -12.62
C PHE A 22 -14.64 -10.22 -13.86
N LYS A 23 -14.38 -11.49 -14.16
CA LYS A 23 -13.63 -11.90 -15.37
C LYS A 23 -14.34 -11.46 -16.65
N SER A 24 -15.65 -11.66 -16.74
CA SER A 24 -16.45 -11.25 -17.90
C SER A 24 -16.41 -9.74 -18.10
N ALA A 25 -16.54 -8.95 -17.02
CA ALA A 25 -16.46 -7.50 -17.09
C ALA A 25 -15.07 -7.01 -17.57
N CYS A 26 -13.99 -7.61 -17.07
CA CYS A 26 -12.63 -7.28 -17.53
C CYS A 26 -12.45 -7.58 -19.03
N ALA A 27 -12.95 -8.73 -19.49
CA ALA A 27 -12.86 -9.13 -20.89
C ALA A 27 -13.62 -8.17 -21.83
N LEU A 28 -14.84 -7.76 -21.44
CA LEU A 28 -15.63 -6.80 -22.21
C LEU A 28 -14.95 -5.43 -22.33
N GLN A 29 -14.27 -5.00 -21.27
CA GLN A 29 -13.54 -3.73 -21.24
C GLN A 29 -12.11 -3.82 -21.79
N LYS A 30 -11.67 -5.01 -22.23
CA LYS A 30 -10.30 -5.28 -22.75
C LYS A 30 -9.19 -4.91 -21.75
N VAL A 31 -9.45 -5.08 -20.45
CA VAL A 31 -8.49 -4.85 -19.37
C VAL A 31 -8.11 -6.16 -18.71
N SER A 32 -6.92 -6.20 -18.11
CA SER A 32 -6.49 -7.39 -17.36
C SER A 32 -7.09 -7.38 -15.94
N MET A 33 -7.38 -8.57 -15.40
CA MET A 33 -7.83 -8.70 -14.01
C MET A 33 -6.83 -8.09 -13.02
N ASN A 34 -5.53 -8.26 -13.29
CA ASN A 34 -4.46 -7.72 -12.44
C ASN A 34 -4.46 -6.19 -12.41
N GLN A 35 -4.69 -5.54 -13.56
CA GLN A 35 -4.76 -4.08 -13.63
C GLN A 35 -5.88 -3.54 -12.76
N ILE A 36 -7.10 -4.08 -12.89
CA ILE A 36 -8.23 -3.64 -12.07
C ILE A 36 -8.02 -3.91 -10.58
N LEU A 37 -7.39 -5.02 -10.22
CA LEU A 37 -7.05 -5.32 -8.84
C LEU A 37 -6.00 -4.36 -8.28
N LEU A 38 -5.00 -3.98 -9.08
CA LEU A 38 -4.01 -2.99 -8.69
C LEU A 38 -4.66 -1.63 -8.47
N ASP A 39 -5.47 -1.16 -9.42
CA ASP A 39 -6.19 0.12 -9.32
C ASP A 39 -7.05 0.16 -8.05
N PHE A 40 -7.77 -0.93 -7.75
CA PHE A 40 -8.58 -1.04 -6.55
C PHE A 40 -7.75 -1.02 -5.26
N VAL A 41 -6.62 -1.73 -5.23
CA VAL A 41 -5.73 -1.76 -4.07
C VAL A 41 -5.08 -0.39 -3.86
N GLU A 42 -4.63 0.28 -4.92
CA GLU A 42 -4.02 1.61 -4.85
C GLU A 42 -5.02 2.66 -4.37
N ASP A 43 -6.24 2.67 -4.92
CA ASP A 43 -7.30 3.60 -4.49
C ASP A 43 -7.67 3.37 -3.03
N TRP A 44 -7.92 2.12 -2.65
CA TRP A 44 -8.25 1.78 -1.27
C TRP A 44 -7.13 2.16 -0.30
N THR A 45 -5.87 1.90 -0.68
CA THR A 45 -4.71 2.22 0.15
C THR A 45 -4.55 3.74 0.29
N THR A 46 -4.61 4.49 -0.80
CA THR A 46 -4.50 5.96 -0.80
C THR A 46 -5.57 6.60 0.09
N ASN A 47 -6.79 6.07 0.06
CA ASN A 47 -7.91 6.61 0.83
C ASN A 47 -7.90 6.22 2.31
N ASN A 48 -7.09 5.24 2.71
CA ASN A 48 -7.10 4.69 4.08
C ASN A 48 -5.75 4.73 4.79
N GLU A 49 -4.64 4.99 4.09
CA GLU A 49 -3.36 5.26 4.72
C GLU A 49 -3.43 6.59 5.47
N LYS A 50 -3.30 6.53 6.80
CA LYS A 50 -3.03 7.74 7.57
C LYS A 50 -1.68 8.27 7.12
N PRO A 51 -1.52 9.58 6.88
CA PRO A 51 -0.22 10.15 6.59
C PRO A 51 0.74 9.73 7.70
N LYS A 52 1.82 9.05 7.30
CA LYS A 52 2.89 8.63 8.20
C LYS A 52 3.35 9.90 8.90
N GLN A 53 3.01 10.06 10.18
CA GLN A 53 3.51 11.19 10.96
C GLN A 53 5.04 11.19 10.79
N PRO A 54 5.66 12.31 10.40
CA PRO A 54 7.11 12.37 10.34
C PRO A 54 7.64 11.92 11.72
N PRO A 55 8.76 11.17 11.76
CA PRO A 55 9.32 10.73 13.02
C PRO A 55 9.43 11.95 13.91
N ASP A 56 8.74 11.86 15.06
CA ASP A 56 8.72 12.85 16.12
C ASP A 56 10.11 13.46 16.21
N SER A 57 10.26 14.71 15.75
CA SER A 57 11.41 15.52 16.09
C SER A 57 11.25 15.81 17.57
N GLY A 58 11.60 14.81 18.37
CA GLY A 58 11.75 14.86 19.81
C GLY A 58 12.82 15.90 20.12
N SER A 59 12.38 17.14 20.10
CA SER A 59 13.07 18.30 20.64
C SER A 59 12.98 18.17 22.16
N GLY A 60 13.81 17.28 22.69
CA GLY A 60 14.09 17.14 24.12
C GLY A 60 15.58 17.36 24.36
N LYS A 61 16.04 18.60 24.15
CA LYS A 61 17.40 19.06 24.41
C LYS A 61 17.68 19.07 25.92
N GLY A 62 18.04 17.91 26.49
CA GLY A 62 18.57 17.77 27.85
C GLY A 62 20.08 17.61 27.85
N LYS A 63 20.84 18.64 27.45
CA LYS A 63 22.31 18.64 27.50
C LYS A 63 22.76 19.16 28.88
N GLY A 64 22.76 18.28 29.89
CA GLY A 64 23.39 18.54 31.21
C GLY A 64 24.85 18.11 31.18
N LYS A 65 25.75 19.07 30.97
CA LYS A 65 27.22 18.95 31.05
C LYS A 65 27.62 18.81 32.53
N GLY A 66 28.62 17.97 32.83
CA GLY A 66 28.98 17.63 34.22
C GLY A 66 29.83 18.66 34.99
N VAL A 67 30.17 18.21 36.21
CA VAL A 67 31.28 18.57 37.11
C VAL A 67 31.19 19.88 37.92
N ASN A 68 31.00 19.73 39.25
CA ASN A 68 31.91 20.01 40.41
C ASN A 68 31.00 20.13 41.65
N GLU A 69 31.25 19.47 42.80
CA GLU A 69 32.32 19.70 43.79
C GLU A 69 32.42 18.50 44.75
#